data_AF-A0A0G0JTP6-F1
#
_entry.id   AF-A0A0G0JTP6-F1
#
_cell.length_a   1.000
_cell.length_b   1.000
_cell.length_c   1.000
_cell.angle_alpha   90.00
_cell.angle_beta   90.00
_cell.angle_gamma   90.00
#
_symmetry.space_group_name_H-M   'P 1'
#
loop_
_entity.id
_entity.type
_entity.pdbx_description
1 polymer ?
#
loop_
_entity_poly.entity_id
_entity_poly.type
_entity_poly.pdbx_seq_one_letter_code
_entity_poly.pdbx_strand_id
1 'polypeptide(L)'
;MPKAKRQNEQARLPISYSQPNNNILYVMMGVITLFLVFMSVKMFSLEKKINSGTAGGAPAAQQESPISVVNLKKMAKELKLNTEKFNKCLDSGEKKTLVDKDTTYGQSLGVQGTPGFFINGQFLAGAFPFSLFKEIIDKQINGTASSDCASYSTELQKYCSDPANKAFDPTTKEVDVKNMVAAGAKNGKVTIVEFSDFECPYCIRAYPTVKQILNEYKNDVTLYFKNFPLVQIHPNAAKTAEASLCAADQGKFWEFHDKVFETEAK
;
A
#
# COMPACT_ATOMS: atom_id res chain seq x y z
N MET A 1 38.70 35.35 -53.52
CA MET A 1 39.70 35.82 -52.53
C MET A 1 39.43 37.30 -52.26
N PRO A 2 39.65 37.90 -51.06
CA PRO A 2 40.18 37.41 -49.77
C PRO A 2 39.22 37.65 -48.55
N LYS A 3 39.14 36.74 -47.56
CA LYS A 3 39.75 36.76 -46.20
C LYS A 3 39.70 38.08 -45.41
N ALA A 4 39.08 38.05 -44.22
CA ALA A 4 39.73 38.49 -42.96
C ALA A 4 38.97 38.00 -41.70
N LYS A 5 39.66 37.17 -40.91
CA LYS A 5 39.38 36.88 -39.49
C LYS A 5 39.74 38.10 -38.64
N ARG A 6 39.13 38.26 -37.47
CA ARG A 6 39.89 38.63 -36.26
C ARG A 6 39.21 38.13 -34.98
N GLN A 7 40.06 37.53 -34.16
CA GLN A 7 39.79 36.87 -32.88
C GLN A 7 39.58 37.94 -31.80
N ASN A 8 38.75 37.66 -30.81
CA ASN A 8 38.68 38.47 -29.59
C ASN A 8 39.38 37.72 -28.45
N GLU A 9 40.41 38.36 -27.93
CA GLU A 9 41.42 37.87 -27.01
C GLU A 9 40.96 38.17 -25.57
N GLN A 10 40.74 37.13 -24.77
CA GLN A 10 40.39 37.29 -23.36
C GLN A 10 41.66 37.55 -22.54
N ALA A 11 41.81 38.79 -22.07
CA ALA A 11 42.81 39.18 -21.09
C ALA A 11 42.51 38.53 -19.72
N ARG A 12 43.45 37.75 -19.17
CA ARG A 12 43.44 37.28 -17.77
C ARG A 12 44.30 38.22 -16.92
N LEU A 13 43.72 38.78 -15.86
CA LEU A 13 44.46 39.45 -14.78
C LEU A 13 44.88 38.42 -13.72
N PRO A 14 46.11 38.50 -13.16
CA PRO A 14 46.54 37.59 -12.10
C PRO A 14 46.02 38.02 -10.72
N ILE A 15 45.39 37.12 -9.98
CA ILE A 15 45.03 37.29 -8.56
C ILE A 15 46.17 36.74 -7.71
N SER A 16 46.83 37.61 -6.94
CA SER A 16 47.79 37.24 -5.90
C SER A 16 47.04 36.96 -4.59
N TYR A 17 47.18 35.75 -4.05
CA TYR A 17 46.65 35.38 -2.73
C TYR A 17 47.76 35.46 -1.68
N SER A 18 47.59 36.31 -0.67
CA SER A 18 48.43 36.32 0.52
C SER A 18 48.12 35.13 1.43
N GLN A 19 49.16 34.46 1.92
CA GLN A 19 49.05 33.33 2.84
C GLN A 19 48.70 33.84 4.26
N PRO A 20 47.67 33.30 4.93
CA PRO A 20 47.32 33.70 6.30
C PRO A 20 48.27 33.10 7.36
N ASN A 21 48.47 33.83 8.46
CA ASN A 21 49.37 33.49 9.56
C ASN A 21 48.94 32.20 10.30
N ASN A 22 49.85 31.21 10.34
CA ASN A 22 49.63 29.87 10.92
C ASN A 22 49.30 29.84 12.43
N ASN A 23 49.55 30.91 13.17
CA ASN A 23 49.30 30.95 14.61
C ASN A 23 47.81 30.90 14.97
N ILE A 24 46.93 31.44 14.13
CA ILE A 24 45.47 31.39 14.37
C ILE A 24 44.95 29.96 14.20
N LEU A 25 45.50 29.21 13.24
CA LEU A 25 45.11 27.83 12.98
C LEU A 25 45.44 26.91 14.17
N TYR A 26 46.63 27.06 14.76
CA TYR A 26 47.03 26.27 15.93
C TYR A 26 46.21 26.60 17.19
N VAL A 27 45.83 27.86 17.39
CA VAL A 27 44.96 28.25 18.52
C VAL A 27 43.55 27.68 18.33
N MET A 28 43.00 27.71 17.11
CA MET A 28 41.69 27.11 16.83
C MET A 28 41.71 25.58 16.96
N MET A 29 42.75 24.89 16.49
CA MET A 29 42.89 23.44 16.66
C MET A 29 43.06 23.05 18.13
N GLY A 30 43.74 23.86 18.95
CA GLY A 30 43.86 23.65 20.39
C GLY A 30 42.52 23.76 21.14
N VAL A 31 41.69 24.76 20.79
CA VAL A 31 40.36 24.91 21.39
C VAL A 31 39.42 23.79 20.97
N ILE A 32 39.46 23.37 19.70
CA ILE A 32 38.62 22.28 19.18
C ILE A 32 39.00 20.94 19.84
N THR A 33 40.29 20.64 19.99
CA THR A 33 40.73 19.40 20.66
C THR A 33 40.36 19.38 22.14
N LEU A 34 40.47 20.51 22.84
CA LEU A 34 40.01 20.63 24.23
C LEU A 34 38.48 20.43 24.35
N PHE A 35 37.71 20.97 23.41
CA PHE A 35 36.25 20.82 23.36
C PHE A 35 35.82 19.38 23.04
N LEU A 36 36.51 18.70 22.11
CA LEU A 36 36.25 17.31 21.76
C LEU A 36 36.59 16.35 22.92
N VAL A 37 37.65 16.61 23.68
CA VAL A 37 37.97 15.84 24.89
C VAL A 37 36.89 16.06 25.96
N PHE A 38 36.43 17.31 26.17
CA PHE A 38 35.34 17.61 27.11
C PHE A 38 34.01 16.97 26.69
N MET A 39 33.72 16.94 25.38
CA MET A 39 32.53 16.28 24.83
C MET A 39 32.60 14.76 24.97
N SER A 40 33.79 14.17 24.77
CA SER A 40 34.02 12.72 24.96
C SER A 40 33.86 12.31 26.42
N VAL A 41 34.33 13.12 27.38
CA VAL A 41 34.17 12.86 28.82
C VAL A 41 32.70 12.98 29.26
N LYS A 42 31.95 13.95 28.71
CA LYS A 42 30.49 14.06 28.93
C LYS A 42 29.72 12.89 28.30
N MET A 43 30.13 12.43 27.11
CA MET A 43 29.51 11.29 26.43
C MET A 43 29.73 9.99 27.21
N PHE A 44 30.94 9.77 27.74
CA PHE A 44 31.25 8.63 28.61
C PHE A 44 30.49 8.69 29.97
N SER A 45 30.29 9.88 30.53
CA SER A 45 29.46 10.05 31.74
C SER A 45 27.96 9.86 31.49
N LEU A 46 27.48 10.15 30.27
CA LEU A 46 26.11 9.86 29.83
C LEU A 46 25.91 8.36 29.61
N GLU A 47 26.85 7.66 28.97
CA GLU A 47 26.78 6.20 28.80
C GLU A 47 26.76 5.47 30.14
N LYS A 48 27.53 5.91 31.13
CA LYS A 48 27.49 5.31 32.47
C LYS A 48 26.16 5.55 33.19
N LYS A 49 25.50 6.71 32.98
CA LYS A 49 24.15 6.98 33.52
C LYS A 49 23.04 6.19 32.81
N ILE A 50 23.21 5.86 31.53
CA ILE A 50 22.32 4.93 30.80
C ILE A 50 22.52 3.49 31.29
N ASN A 51 23.77 3.07 31.54
CA ASN A 51 24.09 1.69 31.93
C ASN A 51 24.06 1.41 33.44
N SER A 52 23.91 2.41 34.30
CA SER A 52 23.78 2.24 35.76
C SER A 52 22.42 2.64 36.32
N GLY A 53 21.41 2.83 35.46
CA GLY A 53 20.03 3.01 35.87
C GLY A 53 19.39 1.66 36.17
N THR A 54 19.07 1.42 37.44
CA THR A 54 18.16 0.36 37.89
C THR A 54 16.82 0.45 37.13
N ALA A 55 16.69 -0.29 36.04
CA ALA A 55 15.44 -0.43 35.28
C ALA A 55 14.65 -1.62 35.83
N GLY A 56 13.98 -1.39 36.97
CA GLY A 56 12.77 -2.11 37.30
C GLY A 56 11.68 -1.70 36.31
N GLY A 57 11.60 -2.41 35.20
CA GLY A 57 10.60 -2.24 34.16
C GLY A 57 10.86 -3.29 33.11
N ALA A 58 10.09 -4.38 33.13
CA ALA A 58 10.08 -5.33 32.03
C ALA A 58 9.89 -4.55 30.70
N PRO A 59 10.60 -4.90 29.62
CA PRO A 59 10.31 -4.30 28.32
C PRO A 59 8.83 -4.53 28.03
N ALA A 60 8.10 -3.46 27.72
CA ALA A 60 6.73 -3.58 27.24
C ALA A 60 6.76 -4.58 26.07
N ALA A 61 6.05 -5.70 26.22
CA ALA A 61 5.90 -6.67 25.15
C ALA A 61 5.39 -5.90 23.92
N GLN A 62 6.19 -5.84 22.85
CA GLN A 62 5.69 -5.31 21.58
C GLN A 62 4.47 -6.15 21.23
N GLN A 63 3.30 -5.50 21.19
CA GLN A 63 2.05 -6.18 20.87
C GLN A 63 2.18 -6.73 19.46
N GLU A 64 2.17 -8.06 19.35
CA GLU A 64 2.27 -8.77 18.07
C GLU A 64 1.09 -8.38 17.17
N SER A 65 1.36 -8.13 15.88
CA SER A 65 0.33 -7.80 14.90
C SER A 65 -0.75 -8.89 14.85
N PRO A 66 -2.05 -8.55 14.82
CA PRO A 66 -3.13 -9.54 14.72
C PRO A 66 -3.03 -10.41 13.45
N ILE A 67 -2.33 -9.94 12.43
CA ILE A 67 -2.06 -10.64 11.17
C ILE A 67 -0.58 -11.03 11.00
N SER A 68 0.16 -11.20 12.10
CA SER A 68 1.50 -11.80 12.06
C SER A 68 1.46 -13.20 11.43
N VAL A 69 2.60 -13.69 10.92
CA VAL A 69 2.70 -15.06 10.36
C VAL A 69 2.22 -16.13 11.36
N VAL A 70 2.51 -15.96 12.65
CA VAL A 70 2.04 -16.87 13.71
C VAL A 70 0.51 -16.86 13.79
N ASN A 71 -0.09 -15.67 13.80
CA ASN A 71 -1.54 -15.51 13.87
C ASN A 71 -2.25 -15.98 12.58
N LEU A 72 -1.66 -15.77 11.40
CA LEU A 72 -2.19 -16.30 10.14
C LEU A 72 -2.25 -17.84 10.14
N LYS A 73 -1.23 -18.52 10.68
CA LYS A 73 -1.24 -19.99 10.84
C LYS A 73 -2.30 -20.44 11.86
N LYS A 74 -2.52 -19.67 12.93
CA LYS A 74 -3.60 -19.93 13.89
C LYS A 74 -4.97 -19.78 13.23
N MET A 75 -5.20 -18.71 12.46
CA MET A 75 -6.44 -18.54 11.68
C MET A 75 -6.67 -19.71 10.73
N ALA A 76 -5.63 -20.19 10.05
CA ALA A 76 -5.75 -21.33 9.16
C ALA A 76 -6.21 -22.60 9.89
N LYS A 77 -5.67 -22.85 11.09
CA LYS A 77 -6.12 -23.93 11.96
C LYS A 77 -7.57 -23.78 12.40
N GLU A 78 -7.98 -22.58 12.83
CA GLU A 78 -9.38 -22.28 13.22
C GLU A 78 -10.36 -22.52 12.07
N LEU A 79 -9.94 -22.18 10.85
CA LEU A 79 -10.70 -22.42 9.63
C LEU A 79 -10.65 -23.86 9.14
N LYS A 80 -10.03 -24.80 9.89
CA LYS A 80 -9.91 -26.22 9.53
C LYS A 80 -9.24 -26.42 8.17
N LEU A 81 -8.22 -25.63 7.85
CA LEU A 81 -7.31 -25.90 6.74
C LEU A 81 -6.36 -27.04 7.12
N ASN A 82 -5.77 -27.72 6.13
CA ASN A 82 -4.64 -28.61 6.38
C ASN A 82 -3.44 -27.74 6.77
N THR A 83 -3.10 -27.73 8.06
CA THR A 83 -2.08 -26.86 8.63
C THR A 83 -0.68 -27.17 8.12
N GLU A 84 -0.38 -28.44 7.81
CA GLU A 84 0.93 -28.82 7.24
C GLU A 84 1.11 -28.23 5.84
N LYS A 85 0.11 -28.40 4.96
CA LYS A 85 0.11 -27.81 3.61
C LYS A 85 0.12 -26.28 3.66
N PHE A 86 -0.69 -25.69 4.53
CA PHE A 86 -0.76 -24.24 4.69
C PHE A 86 0.58 -23.66 5.16
N ASN A 87 1.16 -24.22 6.23
CA ASN A 87 2.42 -23.74 6.77
C ASN A 87 3.54 -23.87 5.74
N LYS A 88 3.63 -25.01 5.05
CA LYS A 88 4.61 -25.22 3.98
C LYS A 88 4.47 -24.17 2.87
N CYS A 89 3.26 -23.89 2.42
CA CYS A 89 2.99 -22.88 1.39
C CYS A 89 3.39 -21.46 1.84
N LEU A 90 3.04 -21.08 3.07
CA LEU A 90 3.32 -19.74 3.58
C LEU A 90 4.81 -19.52 3.90
N ASP A 91 5.46 -20.55 4.46
CA ASP A 91 6.87 -20.51 4.86
C ASP A 91 7.81 -20.58 3.65
N SER A 92 7.42 -21.27 2.58
CA SER A 92 8.21 -21.35 1.33
C SER A 92 8.23 -20.02 0.56
N GLY A 93 7.20 -19.18 0.74
CA GLY A 93 7.03 -17.97 -0.04
C GLY A 93 6.63 -18.21 -1.50
N GLU A 94 6.16 -19.43 -1.83
CA GLU A 94 5.84 -19.81 -3.21
C GLU A 94 4.74 -18.96 -3.87
N LYS A 95 3.91 -18.29 -3.05
CA LYS A 95 2.85 -17.38 -3.52
C LYS A 95 3.35 -15.98 -3.84
N LYS A 96 4.57 -15.62 -3.47
CA LYS A 96 5.12 -14.26 -3.68
C LYS A 96 5.02 -13.83 -5.14
N THR A 97 5.39 -14.68 -6.09
CA THR A 97 5.33 -14.36 -7.52
C THR A 97 3.90 -14.08 -7.99
N LEU A 98 2.89 -14.75 -7.43
CA LEU A 98 1.49 -14.48 -7.77
C LEU A 98 1.03 -13.14 -7.18
N VAL A 99 1.42 -12.84 -5.93
CA VAL A 99 1.15 -11.55 -5.29
C VAL A 99 1.79 -10.39 -6.05
N ASP A 100 3.05 -10.55 -6.47
CA ASP A 100 3.77 -9.54 -7.28
C ASP A 100 3.05 -9.32 -8.62
N LYS A 101 2.59 -10.40 -9.27
CA LYS A 101 1.80 -10.32 -10.52
C LYS A 101 0.46 -9.60 -10.33
N ASP A 102 -0.26 -9.89 -9.25
CA ASP A 102 -1.51 -9.20 -8.93
C ASP A 102 -1.27 -7.69 -8.75
N THR A 103 -0.19 -7.33 -8.04
CA THR A 103 0.21 -5.94 -7.81
C THR A 103 0.57 -5.23 -9.12
N THR A 104 1.44 -5.83 -9.94
CA THR A 104 1.81 -5.26 -11.25
C THR A 104 0.61 -5.15 -12.18
N TYR A 105 -0.32 -6.12 -12.13
CA TYR A 105 -1.54 -6.05 -12.91
C TYR A 105 -2.40 -4.86 -12.50
N GLY A 106 -2.65 -4.65 -11.19
CA GLY A 106 -3.35 -3.46 -10.70
C GLY A 106 -2.67 -2.16 -11.13
N GLN A 107 -1.34 -2.09 -11.03
CA GLN A 107 -0.56 -0.92 -11.48
C GLN A 107 -0.75 -0.65 -12.98
N SER A 108 -0.77 -1.70 -13.81
CA SER A 108 -0.99 -1.56 -15.26
C SER A 108 -2.38 -1.01 -15.62
N LEU A 109 -3.38 -1.22 -14.75
CA LEU A 109 -4.72 -0.66 -14.90
C LEU A 109 -4.84 0.77 -14.34
N GLY A 110 -3.80 1.26 -13.65
CA GLY A 110 -3.75 2.58 -13.02
C GLY A 110 -4.09 2.60 -11.53
N VAL A 111 -4.16 1.44 -10.86
CA VAL A 111 -4.32 1.36 -9.40
C VAL A 111 -3.03 1.85 -8.74
N GLN A 112 -3.16 2.88 -7.90
CA GLN A 112 -2.02 3.52 -7.20
C GLN A 112 -2.07 3.34 -5.68
N GLY A 113 -3.17 2.80 -5.15
CA GLY A 113 -3.40 2.60 -3.73
C GLY A 113 -4.62 1.72 -3.50
N THR A 114 -4.92 1.44 -2.24
CA THR A 114 -5.99 0.52 -1.84
C THR A 114 -6.98 1.16 -0.86
N PRO A 115 -8.26 0.74 -0.88
CA PRO A 115 -8.84 -0.19 -1.84
C PRO A 115 -9.04 0.48 -3.20
N GLY A 116 -8.95 -0.28 -4.29
CA GLY A 116 -9.29 0.16 -5.63
C GLY A 116 -10.30 -0.79 -6.25
N PHE A 117 -11.38 -0.26 -6.83
CA PHE A 117 -12.48 -1.06 -7.36
C PHE A 117 -12.66 -0.82 -8.85
N PHE A 118 -12.88 -1.88 -9.62
CA PHE A 118 -13.44 -1.80 -10.96
C PHE A 118 -14.85 -2.38 -10.96
N ILE A 119 -15.85 -1.56 -11.27
CA ILE A 119 -17.26 -1.95 -11.34
C ILE A 119 -17.65 -2.00 -12.82
N ASN A 120 -17.72 -3.20 -13.40
CA ASN A 120 -17.78 -3.42 -14.84
C ASN A 120 -16.75 -2.57 -15.62
N GLY A 121 -15.56 -2.39 -15.05
CA GLY A 121 -14.47 -1.62 -15.65
C GLY A 121 -14.42 -0.13 -15.33
N GLN A 122 -15.44 0.44 -14.68
CA GLN A 122 -15.39 1.82 -14.14
C GLN A 122 -14.61 1.83 -12.83
N PHE A 123 -13.65 2.74 -12.69
CA PHE A 123 -12.72 2.72 -11.57
C PHE A 123 -13.22 3.60 -10.42
N LEU A 124 -13.14 3.09 -9.18
CA LEU A 124 -13.44 3.82 -7.96
C LEU A 124 -12.33 3.54 -6.92
N ALA A 125 -11.57 4.56 -6.54
CA ALA A 125 -10.43 4.46 -5.61
C ALA A 125 -10.80 4.96 -4.21
N GLY A 126 -10.68 4.08 -3.22
CA GLY A 126 -10.84 4.40 -1.82
C GLY A 126 -12.08 3.80 -1.18
N ALA A 127 -12.18 3.98 0.15
CA ALA A 127 -13.28 3.48 0.95
C ALA A 127 -14.47 4.43 0.90
N PHE A 128 -15.38 4.21 -0.04
CA PHE A 128 -16.60 4.99 -0.21
C PHE A 128 -17.80 4.39 0.55
N PRO A 129 -18.82 5.21 0.89
CA PRO A 129 -20.05 4.71 1.47
C PRO A 129 -20.86 3.90 0.45
N PHE A 130 -21.68 2.98 0.96
CA PHE A 130 -22.54 2.12 0.15
C PHE A 130 -23.38 2.85 -0.90
N SER A 131 -23.85 4.07 -0.59
CA SER A 131 -24.69 4.86 -1.51
C SER A 131 -24.03 5.15 -2.86
N LEU A 132 -22.72 5.39 -2.91
CA LEU A 132 -22.02 5.66 -4.16
C LEU A 132 -21.80 4.39 -4.98
N PHE A 133 -21.46 3.29 -4.32
CA PHE A 133 -21.42 1.97 -4.97
C PHE A 133 -22.79 1.60 -5.54
N LYS A 134 -23.84 1.80 -4.76
CA LYS A 134 -25.22 1.55 -5.17
C LYS A 134 -25.59 2.32 -6.44
N GLU A 135 -25.26 3.60 -6.52
CA GLU A 135 -25.54 4.39 -7.74
C GLU A 135 -24.86 3.80 -8.98
N ILE A 136 -23.57 3.46 -8.88
CA ILE A 136 -22.81 2.89 -10.00
C ILE A 136 -23.39 1.51 -10.38
N ILE A 137 -23.61 0.64 -9.40
CA ILE A 137 -24.15 -0.72 -9.61
C ILE A 137 -25.55 -0.67 -10.23
N ASP A 138 -26.46 0.17 -9.73
CA ASP A 138 -27.82 0.30 -10.28
C ASP A 138 -27.78 0.77 -11.73
N LYS A 139 -26.92 1.73 -12.06
CA LYS A 139 -26.73 2.19 -13.44
C LYS A 139 -26.23 1.07 -14.35
N GLN A 140 -25.32 0.23 -13.88
CA GLN A 140 -24.84 -0.94 -14.61
C GLN A 140 -25.97 -1.95 -14.86
N ILE A 141 -26.74 -2.28 -13.82
CA ILE A 141 -27.88 -3.22 -13.90
C ILE A 141 -28.96 -2.71 -14.87
N ASN A 142 -29.23 -1.40 -14.84
CA ASN A 142 -30.29 -0.78 -15.64
C ASN A 142 -29.83 -0.39 -17.07
N GLY A 143 -28.58 -0.65 -17.44
CA GLY A 143 -28.04 -0.26 -18.76
C GLY A 143 -27.95 1.25 -18.97
N THR A 144 -27.82 2.03 -17.90
CA THR A 144 -27.73 3.51 -17.93
C THR A 144 -26.36 4.03 -17.44
N ALA A 145 -25.40 3.12 -17.24
CA ALA A 145 -24.01 3.50 -16.99
C ALA A 145 -23.45 4.25 -18.20
N SER A 146 -22.67 5.29 -17.93
CA SER A 146 -22.10 6.17 -18.95
C SER A 146 -20.67 6.55 -18.59
N SER A 147 -19.86 6.84 -19.60
CA SER A 147 -18.51 7.41 -19.45
C SER A 147 -18.53 8.92 -19.17
N ASP A 148 -19.69 9.56 -19.25
CA ASP A 148 -19.84 10.98 -18.93
C ASP A 148 -20.03 11.17 -17.42
N CYS A 149 -19.09 11.88 -16.79
CA CYS A 149 -19.13 12.22 -15.38
C CYS A 149 -20.42 12.97 -15.00
N ALA A 150 -20.96 13.81 -15.89
CA ALA A 150 -22.18 14.57 -15.64
C ALA A 150 -23.45 13.70 -15.52
N SER A 151 -23.38 12.42 -15.92
CA SER A 151 -24.50 11.48 -15.81
C SER A 151 -24.70 10.89 -14.40
N TYR A 152 -23.76 11.14 -13.48
CA TYR A 152 -23.80 10.69 -12.09
C TYR A 152 -24.24 11.81 -11.15
N SER A 153 -24.53 11.47 -9.90
CA SER A 153 -24.88 12.41 -8.85
C SER A 153 -23.79 13.48 -8.65
N THR A 154 -24.19 14.63 -8.12
CA THR A 154 -23.25 15.70 -7.76
C THR A 154 -22.19 15.23 -6.77
N GLU A 155 -22.45 14.18 -5.98
CA GLU A 155 -21.47 13.59 -5.09
C GLU A 155 -20.38 12.84 -5.87
N LEU A 156 -20.74 11.96 -6.81
CA LEU A 156 -19.77 11.25 -7.65
C LEU A 156 -19.02 12.21 -8.59
N GLN A 157 -19.67 13.27 -9.06
CA GLN A 157 -19.05 14.28 -9.91
C GLN A 157 -17.83 14.95 -9.26
N LYS A 158 -17.78 15.06 -7.91
CA LYS A 158 -16.61 15.59 -7.19
C LYS A 158 -15.34 14.77 -7.42
N TYR A 159 -15.48 13.51 -7.82
CA TYR A 159 -14.40 12.55 -7.95
C TYR A 159 -14.03 12.23 -9.41
N CYS A 160 -14.77 12.77 -10.39
CA CYS A 160 -14.50 12.59 -11.82
C CYS A 160 -14.39 13.91 -12.61
N SER A 161 -14.91 15.03 -12.09
CA SER A 161 -14.83 16.35 -12.75
C SER A 161 -13.57 17.13 -12.39
N ASP A 162 -12.94 16.82 -11.25
CA ASP A 162 -11.75 17.52 -10.76
C ASP A 162 -10.47 16.85 -11.29
N PRO A 163 -9.63 17.56 -12.08
CA PRO A 163 -8.35 17.02 -12.54
C PRO A 163 -7.41 16.58 -11.41
N ALA A 164 -7.55 17.16 -10.21
CA ALA A 164 -6.75 16.84 -9.03
C ALA A 164 -7.34 15.68 -8.20
N ASN A 165 -8.62 15.34 -8.38
CA ASN A 165 -9.29 14.27 -7.66
C ASN A 165 -9.99 13.33 -8.64
N LYS A 166 -9.29 12.27 -9.01
CA LYS A 166 -9.73 11.23 -9.95
C LYS A 166 -10.07 9.92 -9.24
N ALA A 167 -10.68 10.02 -8.06
CA ALA A 167 -11.07 8.84 -7.31
C ALA A 167 -12.21 8.06 -7.99
N PHE A 168 -12.93 8.66 -8.94
CA PHE A 168 -13.89 7.97 -9.80
C PHE A 168 -13.53 8.23 -11.27
N ASP A 169 -13.40 7.17 -12.05
CA ASP A 169 -13.24 7.24 -13.51
C ASP A 169 -14.41 6.46 -14.16
N PRO A 170 -15.40 7.17 -14.73
CA PRO A 170 -16.55 6.53 -15.36
C PRO A 170 -16.20 5.88 -16.71
N THR A 171 -14.99 6.09 -17.24
CA THR A 171 -14.55 5.39 -18.46
C THR A 171 -14.25 3.93 -18.16
N THR A 172 -14.64 3.06 -19.09
CA THR A 172 -14.58 1.62 -18.89
C THR A 172 -13.23 1.07 -19.34
N LYS A 173 -12.57 0.31 -18.47
CA LYS A 173 -11.38 -0.49 -18.81
C LYS A 173 -11.73 -1.97 -18.80
N GLU A 174 -11.14 -2.73 -19.72
CA GLU A 174 -11.22 -4.19 -19.68
C GLU A 174 -10.41 -4.70 -18.48
N VAL A 175 -11.05 -5.54 -17.65
CA VAL A 175 -10.40 -6.18 -16.51
C VAL A 175 -10.54 -7.68 -16.67
N ASP A 176 -9.41 -8.36 -16.86
CA ASP A 176 -9.34 -9.81 -17.02
C ASP A 176 -9.52 -10.49 -15.66
N VAL A 177 -10.69 -11.09 -15.45
CA VAL A 177 -11.03 -11.83 -14.24
C VAL A 177 -10.64 -13.31 -14.29
N LYS A 178 -9.95 -13.75 -15.35
CA LYS A 178 -9.53 -15.14 -15.49
C LYS A 178 -8.62 -15.55 -14.34
N ASN A 179 -8.90 -16.74 -13.78
CA ASN A 179 -8.19 -17.31 -12.64
C ASN A 179 -8.28 -16.47 -11.34
N MET A 180 -9.20 -15.52 -11.25
CA MET A 180 -9.52 -14.85 -9.98
C MET A 180 -10.51 -15.69 -9.17
N VAL A 181 -10.42 -15.60 -7.83
CA VAL A 181 -11.39 -16.23 -6.94
C VAL A 181 -12.63 -15.35 -6.86
N ALA A 182 -13.81 -15.92 -7.13
CA ALA A 182 -15.09 -15.21 -7.18
C ALA A 182 -15.94 -15.47 -5.92
N ALA A 183 -16.70 -14.47 -5.49
CA ALA A 183 -17.79 -14.55 -4.51
C ALA A 183 -19.06 -13.88 -5.07
N GLY A 184 -20.19 -14.13 -4.41
CA GLY A 184 -21.48 -13.56 -4.81
C GLY A 184 -22.17 -14.36 -5.92
N ALA A 185 -22.83 -13.66 -6.83
CA ALA A 185 -23.57 -14.26 -7.92
C ALA A 185 -22.64 -15.05 -8.86
N LYS A 186 -23.06 -16.22 -9.33
CA LYS A 186 -22.26 -17.03 -10.28
C LYS A 186 -22.13 -16.36 -11.65
N ASN A 187 -23.17 -15.65 -12.08
CA ASN A 187 -23.26 -14.95 -13.36
C ASN A 187 -23.92 -13.57 -13.13
N GLY A 188 -23.32 -12.75 -12.25
CA GLY A 188 -23.84 -11.42 -11.96
C GLY A 188 -23.80 -10.52 -13.21
N LYS A 189 -24.78 -9.62 -13.34
CA LYS A 189 -24.78 -8.56 -14.34
C LYS A 189 -23.66 -7.54 -14.12
N VAL A 190 -23.19 -7.46 -12.88
CA VAL A 190 -22.14 -6.54 -12.44
C VAL A 190 -20.98 -7.35 -11.88
N THR A 191 -19.81 -7.14 -12.45
CA THR A 191 -18.53 -7.64 -11.96
C THR A 191 -17.84 -6.53 -11.17
N ILE A 192 -17.46 -6.82 -9.93
CA ILE A 192 -16.61 -5.95 -9.12
C ILE A 192 -15.26 -6.63 -8.95
N VAL A 193 -14.17 -5.96 -9.33
CA VAL A 193 -12.80 -6.39 -9.02
C VAL A 193 -12.23 -5.46 -7.97
N GLU A 194 -11.94 -5.99 -6.78
CA GLU A 194 -11.33 -5.26 -5.68
C GLU A 194 -9.82 -5.54 -5.64
N PHE A 195 -9.01 -4.49 -5.73
CA PHE A 195 -7.60 -4.48 -5.41
C PHE A 195 -7.43 -3.99 -3.97
N SER A 196 -6.91 -4.86 -3.11
CA SER A 196 -6.96 -4.61 -1.67
C SER A 196 -5.74 -5.14 -0.93
N ASP A 197 -5.56 -4.61 0.27
CA ASP A 197 -4.47 -4.90 1.18
C ASP A 197 -5.07 -5.18 2.55
N PHE A 198 -4.79 -6.37 3.08
CA PHE A 198 -5.35 -6.84 4.34
C PHE A 198 -4.92 -6.02 5.57
N GLU A 199 -3.82 -5.28 5.51
CA GLU A 199 -3.33 -4.42 6.61
C GLU A 199 -3.74 -2.95 6.40
N CYS A 200 -4.34 -2.61 5.26
CA CYS A 200 -4.70 -1.23 4.95
C CYS A 200 -5.94 -0.78 5.73
N PRO A 201 -5.85 0.31 6.52
CA PRO A 201 -7.00 0.84 7.27
C PRO A 201 -8.19 1.26 6.40
N TYR A 202 -7.96 1.65 5.14
CA TYR A 202 -9.05 1.97 4.21
C TYR A 202 -9.72 0.70 3.68
N CYS A 203 -8.97 -0.37 3.43
CA CYS A 203 -9.52 -1.66 3.00
C CYS A 203 -10.38 -2.26 4.11
N ILE A 204 -9.90 -2.21 5.35
CA ILE A 204 -10.66 -2.62 6.55
C ILE A 204 -11.97 -1.83 6.67
N ARG A 205 -11.97 -0.52 6.39
CA ARG A 205 -13.20 0.30 6.36
C ARG A 205 -14.13 0.00 5.19
N ALA A 206 -13.59 -0.43 4.04
CA ALA A 206 -14.40 -0.79 2.88
C ALA A 206 -15.02 -2.18 2.99
N TYR A 207 -14.39 -3.11 3.72
CA TYR A 207 -14.89 -4.47 3.94
C TYR A 207 -16.38 -4.55 4.29
N PRO A 208 -16.93 -3.85 5.31
CA PRO A 208 -18.36 -3.91 5.61
C PRO A 208 -19.24 -3.38 4.47
N THR A 209 -18.80 -2.36 3.73
CA THR A 209 -19.51 -1.86 2.53
C THR A 209 -19.57 -2.95 1.45
N VAL A 210 -18.47 -3.65 1.19
CA VAL A 210 -18.42 -4.75 0.21
C VAL A 210 -19.34 -5.91 0.64
N LYS A 211 -19.37 -6.25 1.93
CA LYS A 211 -20.33 -7.25 2.47
C LYS A 211 -21.77 -6.81 2.28
N GLN A 212 -22.07 -5.53 2.50
CA GLN A 212 -23.40 -4.97 2.24
C GLN A 212 -23.79 -5.05 0.76
N ILE A 213 -22.86 -4.76 -0.16
CA ILE A 213 -23.07 -4.91 -1.62
C ILE A 213 -23.42 -6.35 -1.97
N LEU A 214 -22.64 -7.33 -1.50
CA LEU A 214 -22.90 -8.75 -1.79
C LEU A 214 -24.23 -9.24 -1.22
N ASN A 215 -24.68 -8.69 -0.09
CA ASN A 215 -25.97 -9.02 0.49
C ASN A 215 -27.14 -8.42 -0.29
N GLU A 216 -27.07 -7.13 -0.64
CA GLU A 216 -28.14 -6.42 -1.34
C GLU A 216 -28.29 -6.88 -2.79
N TYR A 217 -27.16 -7.12 -3.48
CA TYR A 217 -27.10 -7.51 -4.90
C TYR A 217 -26.73 -8.98 -5.09
N LYS A 218 -27.18 -9.86 -4.19
CA LYS A 218 -26.83 -11.29 -4.14
C LYS A 218 -26.97 -12.07 -5.46
N ASN A 219 -27.84 -11.60 -6.35
CA ASN A 219 -28.11 -12.22 -7.67
C ASN A 219 -27.46 -11.47 -8.84
N ASP A 220 -26.98 -10.24 -8.62
CA ASP A 220 -26.55 -9.33 -9.68
C ASP A 220 -25.04 -9.02 -9.62
N VAL A 221 -24.40 -9.16 -8.46
CA VAL A 221 -22.97 -8.81 -8.29
C VAL A 221 -22.12 -10.07 -8.11
N THR A 222 -21.09 -10.19 -8.94
CA THR A 222 -19.94 -11.09 -8.75
C THR A 222 -18.75 -10.27 -8.28
N LEU A 223 -18.18 -10.61 -7.11
CA LEU A 223 -16.96 -9.99 -6.59
C LEU A 223 -15.75 -10.87 -6.90
N TYR A 224 -14.67 -10.24 -7.35
CA TYR A 224 -13.34 -10.81 -7.45
C TYR A 224 -12.37 -10.00 -6.60
N PHE A 225 -11.41 -10.69 -5.98
CA PHE A 225 -10.38 -10.07 -5.16
C PHE A 225 -9.00 -10.22 -5.81
N LYS A 226 -8.20 -9.15 -5.73
CA LYS A 226 -6.80 -9.10 -6.12
C LYS A 226 -5.94 -8.50 -5.03
N ASN A 227 -4.84 -9.19 -4.72
CA ASN A 227 -3.87 -8.73 -3.74
C ASN A 227 -3.10 -7.52 -4.28
N PHE A 228 -3.07 -6.43 -3.51
CA PHE A 228 -2.27 -5.25 -3.80
C PHE A 228 -1.58 -4.76 -2.51
N PRO A 229 -0.67 -5.56 -1.92
CA PRO A 229 -0.02 -5.18 -0.67
C PRO A 229 0.88 -3.96 -0.86
N LEU A 230 0.68 -2.93 -0.03
CA LEU A 230 1.48 -1.71 0.01
C LEU A 230 2.72 -1.92 0.88
N VAL A 231 3.61 -2.80 0.40
CA VAL A 231 4.77 -3.34 1.15
C VAL A 231 5.74 -2.30 1.74
N GLN A 232 5.67 -1.05 1.29
CA GLN A 232 6.51 0.04 1.81
C GLN A 232 6.02 0.58 3.16
N ILE A 233 4.74 0.39 3.47
CA ILE A 233 4.09 0.97 4.66
C ILE A 233 3.33 -0.06 5.49
N HIS A 234 3.07 -1.25 4.94
CA HIS A 234 2.36 -2.34 5.60
C HIS A 234 3.26 -3.59 5.67
N PRO A 235 3.95 -3.82 6.82
CA PRO A 235 4.98 -4.85 6.93
C PRO A 235 4.45 -6.30 6.87
N ASN A 236 3.18 -6.53 7.20
CA ASN A 236 2.55 -7.85 7.18
C ASN A 236 1.76 -8.10 5.88
N ALA A 237 1.37 -7.06 5.14
CA ALA A 237 0.52 -7.13 3.95
C ALA A 237 0.94 -8.21 2.93
N ALA A 238 2.23 -8.28 2.58
CA ALA A 238 2.71 -9.28 1.62
C ALA A 238 2.49 -10.71 2.11
N LYS A 239 2.81 -10.99 3.39
CA LYS A 239 2.64 -12.32 3.96
C LYS A 239 1.17 -12.68 4.16
N THR A 240 0.32 -11.71 4.48
CA THR A 240 -1.14 -11.93 4.54
C THR A 240 -1.73 -12.21 3.16
N ALA A 241 -1.26 -11.52 2.12
CA ALA A 241 -1.64 -11.80 0.73
C ALA A 241 -1.23 -13.24 0.32
N GLU A 242 0.02 -13.64 0.58
CA GLU A 242 0.49 -15.02 0.35
C GLU A 242 -0.37 -16.05 1.10
N ALA A 243 -0.70 -15.78 2.37
CA ALA A 243 -1.52 -16.64 3.21
C ALA A 243 -2.94 -16.81 2.65
N SER A 244 -3.55 -15.75 2.12
CA SER A 244 -4.86 -15.84 1.45
C SER A 244 -4.83 -16.80 0.25
N LEU A 245 -3.75 -16.78 -0.53
CA LEU A 245 -3.56 -17.68 -1.68
C LEU A 245 -3.26 -19.12 -1.24
N CYS A 246 -2.53 -19.32 -0.13
CA CYS A 246 -2.38 -20.65 0.47
C CYS A 246 -3.70 -21.23 0.97
N ALA A 247 -4.64 -20.39 1.42
CA ALA A 247 -6.00 -20.81 1.73
C ALA A 247 -6.83 -21.09 0.46
N ALA A 248 -6.61 -20.32 -0.62
CA ALA A 248 -7.25 -20.53 -1.92
C ALA A 248 -6.92 -21.91 -2.52
N ASP A 249 -5.66 -22.36 -2.43
CA ASP A 249 -5.24 -23.71 -2.85
C ASP A 249 -6.03 -24.84 -2.17
N GLN A 250 -6.67 -24.54 -1.04
CA GLN A 250 -7.48 -25.46 -0.25
C GLN A 250 -8.97 -25.11 -0.30
N GLY A 251 -9.38 -24.22 -1.20
CA GLY A 251 -10.78 -23.85 -1.43
C GLY A 251 -11.39 -22.95 -0.34
N LYS A 252 -10.59 -22.30 0.51
CA LYS A 252 -11.08 -21.46 1.62
C LYS A 252 -10.57 -20.02 1.56
N PHE A 253 -10.43 -19.48 0.35
CA PHE A 253 -9.97 -18.11 0.17
C PHE A 253 -10.88 -17.11 0.91
N TRP A 254 -12.19 -17.17 0.70
CA TRP A 254 -13.13 -16.19 1.23
C TRP A 254 -13.31 -16.28 2.75
N GLU A 255 -13.30 -17.49 3.30
CA GLU A 255 -13.33 -17.67 4.76
C GLU A 255 -12.06 -17.16 5.42
N PHE A 256 -10.90 -17.32 4.76
CA PHE A 256 -9.64 -16.75 5.24
C PHE A 256 -9.62 -15.23 5.11
N HIS A 257 -10.03 -14.71 3.95
CA HIS A 257 -10.19 -13.28 3.68
C HIS A 257 -11.06 -12.59 4.75
N ASP A 258 -12.27 -13.11 4.98
CA ASP A 258 -13.22 -12.54 5.93
C ASP A 258 -12.64 -12.59 7.35
N LYS A 259 -12.02 -13.71 7.73
CA LYS A 259 -11.40 -13.87 9.06
C LYS A 259 -10.28 -12.86 9.31
N VAL A 260 -9.47 -12.54 8.28
CA VAL A 260 -8.39 -11.56 8.39
C VAL A 260 -8.97 -10.16 8.58
N PHE A 261 -9.89 -9.71 7.71
CA PHE A 261 -10.50 -8.39 7.85
C PHE A 261 -11.29 -8.21 9.15
N GLU A 262 -12.02 -9.24 9.60
CA GLU A 262 -12.70 -9.24 10.89
C GLU A 262 -11.76 -9.22 12.09
N THR A 263 -10.51 -9.65 11.92
CA THR A 263 -9.49 -9.58 12.97
C THR A 263 -8.87 -8.19 13.03
N GLU A 264 -8.57 -7.58 11.88
CA GLU A 264 -8.01 -6.23 11.80
C GLU A 264 -9.03 -5.12 12.13
N ALA A 265 -10.33 -5.41 12.03
CA ALA A 265 -11.40 -4.47 12.37
C ALA A 265 -11.70 -4.37 13.89
N LYS A 266 -11.03 -5.17 14.74
CA LYS A 266 -11.24 -5.21 16.19
C LYS A 266 -10.23 -4.35 16.94
#